data_AF-A0A5S9R0X2-F1
#
_entry.id   AF-A0A5S9R0X2-F1
#
_cell.length_a   1.000
_cell.length_b   1.000
_cell.length_c   1.000
_cell.angle_alpha   90.00
_cell.angle_beta   90.00
_cell.angle_gamma   90.00
#
_symmetry.space_group_name_H-M   'P 1'
#
loop_
_entity.id
_entity.type
_entity.pdbx_description
1 polymer ?
#
loop_
_entity_poly.entity_id
_entity_poly.type
_entity_poly.pdbx_seq_one_letter_code
_entity_poly.pdbx_strand_id
1 'polypeptide(L)'
;MAARLVFAPEVRKIMPEQVMAEARATVGVYNCVGCGGQGDARVELTSVVVAIPPNYPPVVQFAHHRCVLSHVADAAPVDPSQIDGDDVTTLKVVFGPGRDGQRVEAMLLVDLPRDVFAVTDTGEQTGLAAGLYLGDGFDLATAFDQPFPEVTGYTVHLNPDGSGHIDQLPGRPGPFLEHFGDDDPAGMWAATARSTGWLTVITGELGLAAAEAEDAETAVKQAFRSGNVVGGRIRVVQR
;
A
#
# COMPACT_ATOMS: atom_id res chain seq x y z
N MET A 1 -20.52 2.98 15.22
CA MET A 1 -20.67 4.43 15.45
C MET A 1 -19.82 5.14 14.41
N ALA A 2 -20.31 6.24 13.84
CA ALA A 2 -19.53 7.05 12.90
C ALA A 2 -18.46 7.88 13.66
N ALA A 3 -17.33 8.14 13.01
CA ALA A 3 -16.26 8.95 13.54
C ALA A 3 -16.66 10.42 13.72
N ARG A 4 -16.17 11.03 14.80
CA ARG A 4 -16.45 12.39 15.24
C ARG A 4 -15.36 13.33 14.73
N LEU A 5 -15.30 13.45 13.39
CA LEU A 5 -14.28 14.23 12.70
C LEU A 5 -14.62 15.73 12.63
N VAL A 6 -13.62 16.57 12.91
CA VAL A 6 -13.64 18.03 12.80
C VAL A 6 -12.86 18.47 11.57
N PHE A 7 -13.54 19.18 10.68
CA PHE A 7 -12.98 19.76 9.46
C PHE A 7 -13.04 21.28 9.53
N ALA A 8 -11.90 21.95 9.44
CA ALA A 8 -11.81 23.39 9.31
C ALA A 8 -12.25 23.87 7.92
N PRO A 9 -12.67 25.15 7.77
CA PRO A 9 -13.16 25.67 6.49
C PRO A 9 -12.20 25.45 5.31
N GLU A 10 -10.90 25.60 5.53
CA GLU A 10 -9.84 25.37 4.55
C GLU A 10 -9.73 23.90 4.15
N VAL A 11 -9.87 22.97 5.10
CA VAL A 11 -9.88 21.53 4.82
C VAL A 11 -11.10 21.16 3.96
N ARG A 12 -12.26 21.78 4.21
CA ARG A 12 -13.48 21.57 3.39
C ARG A 12 -13.35 22.08 1.95
N LYS A 13 -12.41 22.99 1.68
CA LYS A 13 -12.14 23.44 0.30
C LYS A 13 -11.34 22.40 -0.49
N ILE A 14 -10.59 21.55 0.20
CA ILE A 14 -9.73 20.52 -0.39
C ILE A 14 -10.42 19.16 -0.40
N MET A 15 -11.19 18.86 0.66
CA MET A 15 -11.93 17.61 0.80
C MET A 15 -13.41 17.81 0.42
N PRO A 16 -13.86 17.25 -0.71
CA PRO A 16 -15.28 17.20 -1.05
C PRO A 16 -16.16 16.61 0.07
N GLU A 17 -17.44 16.98 0.10
CA GLU A 17 -18.41 16.48 1.11
C GLU A 17 -18.50 14.94 1.13
N GLN A 18 -18.39 14.29 -0.03
CA GLN A 18 -18.40 12.84 -0.13
C GLN A 18 -17.23 12.20 0.64
N VAL A 19 -16.03 12.78 0.57
CA VAL A 19 -14.84 12.32 1.32
C VAL A 19 -15.02 12.47 2.80
N MET A 20 -15.58 13.60 3.21
CA MET A 20 -15.80 13.88 4.62
C MET A 20 -16.85 12.93 5.19
N ALA A 21 -17.87 12.56 4.40
CA ALA A 21 -18.88 11.58 4.78
C ALA A 21 -18.27 10.17 4.88
N GLU A 22 -17.43 9.78 3.92
CA GLU A 22 -16.75 8.49 3.93
C GLU A 22 -15.75 8.37 5.08
N ALA A 23 -14.92 9.39 5.31
CA ALA A 23 -14.01 9.47 6.45
C ALA A 23 -14.77 9.29 7.78
N ARG A 24 -15.95 9.87 7.90
CA ARG A 24 -16.80 9.67 9.08
C ARG A 24 -17.34 8.24 9.19
N ALA A 25 -17.52 7.53 8.08
CA ALA A 25 -18.01 6.16 8.09
C ALA A 25 -16.91 5.14 8.39
N THR A 26 -15.69 5.37 7.88
CA THR A 26 -14.62 4.37 7.87
C THR A 26 -13.64 4.53 9.03
N VAL A 27 -13.28 5.77 9.40
CA VAL A 27 -12.20 6.03 10.37
C VAL A 27 -12.56 5.46 11.75
N GLY A 28 -11.60 4.76 12.33
CA GLY A 28 -11.69 4.18 13.67
C GLY A 28 -10.52 4.65 14.52
N VAL A 29 -9.61 3.73 14.80
CA VAL A 29 -8.36 3.99 15.51
C VAL A 29 -7.39 4.75 14.60
N TYR A 30 -6.64 5.70 15.17
CA TYR A 30 -5.62 6.48 14.46
C TYR A 30 -4.45 6.81 15.37
N ASN A 31 -3.32 7.22 14.78
CA ASN A 31 -2.18 7.78 15.51
C ASN A 31 -2.19 9.31 15.42
N CYS A 32 -2.17 9.98 16.56
CA CYS A 32 -2.25 11.44 16.63
C CYS A 32 -0.96 12.09 16.12
N VAL A 33 -1.02 12.86 15.05
CA VAL A 33 0.18 13.52 14.49
C VAL A 33 0.81 14.59 15.40
N GLY A 34 0.08 15.10 16.40
CA GLY A 34 0.64 16.06 17.35
C GLY A 34 1.43 15.44 18.50
N CYS A 35 1.09 14.21 18.93
CA CYS A 35 1.68 13.61 20.13
C CYS A 35 2.12 12.15 19.97
N GLY A 36 1.93 11.55 18.79
CA GLY A 36 2.25 10.15 18.48
C GLY A 36 1.35 9.10 19.15
N GLY A 37 0.57 9.49 20.16
CA GLY A 37 -0.33 8.58 20.88
C GLY A 37 -1.53 8.13 20.04
N GLN A 38 -2.00 6.92 20.32
CA GLN A 38 -3.19 6.33 19.68
C GLN A 38 -4.48 7.02 20.16
N GLY A 39 -5.40 7.26 19.22
CA GLY A 39 -6.75 7.77 19.44
C GLY A 39 -7.81 6.90 18.77
N ASP A 40 -9.08 7.14 19.06
CA ASP A 40 -10.22 6.48 18.42
C ASP A 40 -11.32 7.49 18.07
N ALA A 41 -11.44 7.75 16.77
CA ALA A 41 -12.33 8.76 16.24
C ALA A 41 -13.81 8.45 16.48
N ARG A 42 -14.18 7.22 16.80
CA ARG A 42 -15.57 6.83 17.09
C ARG A 42 -16.01 7.27 18.49
N VAL A 43 -15.07 7.45 19.41
CA VAL A 43 -15.36 7.81 20.81
C VAL A 43 -14.97 9.26 21.12
N GLU A 44 -14.00 9.84 20.41
CA GLU A 44 -13.50 11.19 20.69
C GLU A 44 -13.55 12.14 19.48
N LEU A 45 -13.54 13.45 19.77
CA LEU A 45 -13.39 14.48 18.75
C LEU A 45 -11.98 14.41 18.14
N THR A 46 -11.94 14.19 16.83
CA THR A 46 -10.70 14.02 16.06
C THR A 46 -10.58 15.12 15.03
N SER A 47 -9.46 15.83 15.04
CA SER A 47 -9.14 16.87 14.07
C SER A 47 -8.50 16.29 12.83
N VAL A 48 -8.97 16.73 11.67
CA VAL A 48 -8.43 16.36 10.36
C VAL A 48 -7.41 17.40 9.92
N VAL A 49 -6.19 16.97 9.67
CA VAL A 49 -5.09 17.82 9.16
C VAL A 49 -4.80 17.39 7.73
N VAL A 50 -4.76 18.33 6.79
CA VAL A 50 -4.38 18.06 5.40
C VAL A 50 -2.99 18.61 5.16
N ALA A 51 -1.99 17.74 5.02
CA ALA A 51 -0.63 18.13 4.68
C ALA A 51 -0.46 18.21 3.16
N ILE A 52 0.10 19.30 2.64
CA ILE A 52 0.37 19.49 1.20
C ILE A 52 1.88 19.61 0.98
N PRO A 53 2.57 18.52 0.61
CA PRO A 53 3.97 18.59 0.23
C PRO A 53 4.12 19.11 -1.21
N PRO A 54 5.19 19.85 -1.55
CA PRO A 54 5.36 20.42 -2.88
C PRO A 54 5.66 19.39 -3.98
N ASN A 55 6.16 18.21 -3.62
CA ASN A 55 6.52 17.13 -4.54
C ASN A 55 5.56 15.93 -4.44
N TYR A 56 4.39 16.11 -3.82
CA TYR A 56 3.57 14.99 -3.39
C TYR A 56 2.08 15.35 -3.26
N PRO A 57 1.14 14.41 -3.48
CA PRO A 57 -0.28 14.68 -3.30
C PRO A 57 -0.64 15.07 -1.85
N PRO A 58 -1.75 15.83 -1.64
CA PRO A 58 -2.24 16.13 -0.29
C PRO A 58 -2.55 14.88 0.51
N VAL A 59 -2.14 14.89 1.78
CA VAL A 59 -2.26 13.78 2.72
C VAL A 59 -3.21 14.16 3.85
N VAL A 60 -4.13 13.26 4.20
CA VAL A 60 -4.99 13.39 5.39
C VAL A 60 -4.36 12.69 6.58
N GLN A 61 -4.24 13.45 7.67
CA GLN A 61 -3.76 13.03 8.96
C GLN A 61 -4.80 13.30 10.04
N PHE A 62 -4.70 12.56 11.13
CA PHE A 62 -5.62 12.68 12.26
C PHE A 62 -4.87 13.10 13.52
N ALA A 63 -5.49 13.95 14.32
CA ALA A 63 -4.98 14.35 15.61
C ALA A 63 -6.11 14.35 16.64
N HIS A 64 -5.75 14.11 17.91
CA HIS A 64 -6.65 14.50 18.99
C HIS A 64 -6.99 15.98 18.81
N HIS A 65 -8.27 16.33 18.92
CA HIS A 65 -8.70 17.72 18.77
C HIS A 65 -7.97 18.70 19.72
N ARG A 66 -7.55 18.20 20.90
CA ARG A 66 -6.75 18.96 21.88
C ARG A 66 -5.28 19.14 21.51
N CYS A 67 -4.72 18.29 20.65
CA CYS A 67 -3.30 18.30 20.29
C CYS A 67 -3.07 19.25 19.12
N VAL A 68 -3.85 19.08 18.06
CA VAL A 68 -3.73 19.86 16.82
C VAL A 68 -5.14 20.13 16.30
N LEU A 69 -5.44 21.39 16.02
CA LEU A 69 -6.72 21.75 15.41
C LEU A 69 -6.72 21.37 13.92
N SER A 70 -7.91 21.18 13.36
CA SER A 70 -8.03 20.91 11.92
C SER A 70 -7.50 22.11 11.13
N HIS A 71 -6.65 21.87 10.15
CA HIS A 71 -6.08 22.88 9.27
C HIS A 71 -5.45 22.22 8.03
N VAL A 72 -5.06 23.06 7.07
CA VAL A 72 -4.20 22.66 5.96
C VAL A 72 -2.76 23.07 6.32
N ALA A 73 -1.85 22.12 6.32
CA ALA A 73 -0.44 22.33 6.64
C ALA A 73 0.40 22.35 5.37
N ASP A 74 1.26 23.36 5.22
CA ASP A 74 2.35 23.33 4.26
C ASP A 74 3.40 22.33 4.77
N ALA A 75 3.62 21.25 4.02
CA ALA A 75 4.54 20.20 4.42
C ALA A 75 5.87 20.33 3.66
N ALA A 76 6.97 19.92 4.31
CA ALA A 76 8.25 19.77 3.62
C ALA A 76 8.12 18.70 2.51
N PRO A 77 8.98 18.77 1.47
CA PRO A 77 9.03 17.70 0.47
C PRO A 77 9.19 16.33 1.14
N VAL A 78 8.39 15.36 0.71
CA VAL A 78 8.54 13.98 1.20
C VAL A 78 9.82 13.41 0.57
N ASP A 79 10.72 12.88 1.40
CA ASP A 79 11.86 12.08 0.97
C ASP A 79 11.49 10.59 1.09
N PRO A 80 11.26 9.88 -0.03
CA PRO A 80 10.84 8.48 -0.01
C PRO A 80 11.85 7.56 0.68
N SER A 81 13.13 7.93 0.73
CA SER A 81 14.19 7.15 1.39
C SER A 81 14.08 7.13 2.92
N GLN A 82 13.21 7.97 3.50
CA GLN A 82 12.95 7.99 4.94
C GLN A 82 11.73 7.15 5.35
N ILE A 83 11.08 6.47 4.40
CA ILE A 83 10.09 5.45 4.71
C ILE A 83 10.85 4.22 5.20
N ASP A 84 10.90 4.05 6.52
CA ASP A 84 11.66 3.00 7.20
C ASP A 84 11.19 1.61 6.75
N GLY A 85 12.08 0.85 6.07
CA GLY A 85 11.79 -0.44 5.46
C GLY A 85 11.66 -1.62 6.44
N ASP A 86 11.91 -1.39 7.73
CA ASP A 86 11.90 -2.41 8.80
C ASP A 86 10.51 -3.00 9.09
N ASP A 87 9.44 -2.35 8.63
CA ASP A 87 8.06 -2.81 8.84
C ASP A 87 7.48 -3.59 7.65
N VAL A 88 8.27 -3.90 6.62
CA VAL A 88 7.76 -4.60 5.42
C VAL A 88 7.84 -6.12 5.59
N THR A 89 6.70 -6.80 5.44
CA THR A 89 6.65 -8.28 5.43
C THR A 89 6.42 -8.80 4.03
N THR A 90 7.25 -9.75 3.58
CA THR A 90 7.08 -10.41 2.27
C THR A 90 6.63 -11.85 2.41
N LEU A 91 5.70 -12.28 1.56
CA LEU A 91 5.34 -13.69 1.40
C LEU A 91 5.39 -14.11 -0.07
N LYS A 92 6.11 -15.20 -0.34
CA LYS A 92 6.21 -15.82 -1.67
C LYS A 92 5.16 -16.90 -1.83
N VAL A 93 4.33 -16.79 -2.86
CA VAL A 93 3.20 -17.69 -3.09
C VAL A 93 3.21 -18.18 -4.54
N VAL A 94 2.91 -19.46 -4.73
CA VAL A 94 2.59 -20.02 -6.05
C VAL A 94 1.08 -20.18 -6.11
N PHE A 95 0.43 -19.47 -7.02
CA PHE A 95 -1.02 -19.41 -7.09
C PHE A 95 -1.55 -19.83 -8.47
N GLY A 96 -2.73 -20.44 -8.49
CA GLY A 96 -3.42 -20.87 -9.71
C GLY A 96 -4.86 -20.38 -9.76
N PRO A 97 -5.43 -20.14 -10.95
CA PRO A 97 -4.84 -20.42 -12.26
C PRO A 97 -3.79 -19.39 -12.68
N GLY A 98 -2.74 -19.86 -13.37
CA GLY A 98 -1.76 -18.99 -14.02
C GLY A 98 -2.26 -18.42 -15.35
N ARG A 99 -1.48 -17.51 -15.96
CA ARG A 99 -1.81 -16.87 -17.24
C ARG A 99 -0.90 -17.32 -18.37
N ASP A 100 -1.20 -16.87 -19.59
CA ASP A 100 -0.41 -17.14 -20.80
C ASP A 100 -0.21 -18.65 -21.05
N GLY A 101 -1.23 -19.45 -20.73
CA GLY A 101 -1.20 -20.91 -20.87
C GLY A 101 -0.47 -21.64 -19.73
N GLN A 102 -0.03 -20.93 -18.69
CA GLN A 102 0.60 -21.50 -17.50
C GLN A 102 -0.45 -21.97 -16.48
N ARG A 103 -0.13 -23.03 -15.73
CA ARG A 103 -1.04 -23.56 -14.69
C ARG A 103 -1.03 -22.72 -13.42
N VAL A 104 0.11 -22.10 -13.13
CA VAL A 104 0.37 -21.32 -11.91
C VAL A 104 1.21 -20.10 -12.24
N GLU A 105 1.17 -19.11 -11.35
CA GLU A 105 2.04 -17.93 -11.36
C GLU A 105 2.76 -17.79 -10.02
N ALA A 106 3.95 -17.19 -10.08
CA ALA A 106 4.64 -16.72 -8.89
C ALA A 106 4.05 -15.37 -8.47
N MET A 107 3.70 -15.26 -7.20
CA MET A 107 3.19 -14.05 -6.58
C MET A 107 4.10 -13.64 -5.41
N LEU A 108 4.39 -12.36 -5.30
CA LEU A 108 5.03 -11.77 -4.13
C LEU A 108 4.02 -10.85 -3.44
N LEU A 109 3.67 -11.21 -2.22
CA LEU A 109 2.81 -10.39 -1.37
C LEU A 109 3.70 -9.50 -0.52
N VAL A 110 3.46 -8.19 -0.56
CA VAL A 110 4.26 -7.16 0.10
C VAL A 110 3.36 -6.38 1.05
N ASP A 111 3.39 -6.74 2.32
CA ASP A 111 2.63 -6.09 3.38
C ASP A 111 3.35 -4.83 3.85
N LEU A 112 2.69 -3.70 3.66
CA LEU A 112 3.14 -2.37 4.04
C LEU A 112 2.17 -1.85 5.12
N PRO A 113 2.41 -2.14 6.43
CA PRO A 113 1.46 -1.85 7.50
C PRO A 113 1.31 -0.36 7.85
N ARG A 114 1.96 0.54 7.10
CA ARG A 114 1.92 1.99 7.31
C ARG A 114 1.33 2.68 6.08
N ASP A 115 0.00 2.73 5.99
CA ASP A 115 -0.65 3.60 5.00
C ASP A 115 -0.89 4.99 5.58
N VAL A 116 -0.20 5.97 4.99
CA VAL A 116 -0.58 7.38 5.04
C VAL A 116 -1.71 7.55 4.04
N PHE A 117 -2.82 8.23 4.33
CA PHE A 117 -3.92 8.34 3.35
C PHE A 117 -3.82 9.62 2.53
N ALA A 118 -3.85 9.51 1.20
CA ALA A 118 -4.06 10.65 0.30
C ALA A 118 -5.55 10.78 -0.03
N VAL A 119 -5.98 12.02 -0.28
CA VAL A 119 -7.32 12.30 -0.81
C VAL A 119 -7.17 12.82 -2.23
N THR A 120 -7.75 12.11 -3.19
CA THR A 120 -7.79 12.55 -4.58
C THR A 120 -8.68 13.79 -4.73
N ASP A 121 -8.55 14.49 -5.85
CA ASP A 121 -9.45 15.58 -6.24
C ASP A 121 -10.91 15.13 -6.44
N THR A 122 -11.13 13.85 -6.77
CA THR A 122 -12.44 13.18 -6.80
C THR A 122 -12.95 12.81 -5.41
N GLY A 123 -12.06 12.82 -4.42
CA GLY A 123 -12.40 12.60 -3.04
C GLY A 123 -12.35 11.14 -2.57
N GLU A 124 -11.70 10.29 -3.34
CA GLU A 124 -11.42 8.92 -2.92
C GLU A 124 -10.28 8.94 -1.91
N GLN A 125 -10.44 8.16 -0.83
CA GLN A 125 -9.34 7.88 0.08
C GLN A 125 -8.53 6.76 -0.53
N THR A 126 -7.25 7.02 -0.78
CA THR A 126 -6.33 6.00 -1.23
C THR A 126 -5.15 6.00 -0.28
N GLY A 127 -4.78 4.83 0.23
CA GLY A 127 -3.47 4.63 0.84
C GLY A 127 -2.43 5.24 -0.09
N LEU A 128 -1.58 6.10 0.42
CA LEU A 128 -0.67 6.93 -0.35
C LEU A 128 0.24 6.07 -1.23
N ALA A 129 0.64 4.91 -0.72
CA ALA A 129 1.34 3.89 -1.46
C ALA A 129 0.48 3.34 -2.62
N ALA A 130 -0.77 2.95 -2.34
CA ALA A 130 -1.70 2.50 -3.39
C ALA A 130 -1.92 3.56 -4.49
N GLY A 131 -2.00 4.85 -4.14
CA GLY A 131 -2.13 5.94 -5.13
C GLY A 131 -0.93 6.08 -6.05
N LEU A 132 0.30 5.92 -5.52
CA LEU A 132 1.52 5.88 -6.33
C LEU A 132 1.49 4.72 -7.32
N TYR A 133 1.15 3.53 -6.84
CA TYR A 133 1.14 2.32 -7.66
C TYR A 133 0.08 2.38 -8.75
N LEU A 134 -1.11 2.89 -8.44
CA LEU A 134 -2.13 3.15 -9.45
C LEU A 134 -1.61 4.14 -10.52
N GLY A 135 -0.89 5.19 -10.10
CA GLY A 135 -0.25 6.14 -11.02
C GLY A 135 0.84 5.51 -11.91
N ASP A 136 1.52 4.47 -11.42
CA ASP A 136 2.53 3.71 -12.14
C ASP A 136 1.94 2.63 -13.08
N GLY A 137 0.63 2.41 -13.03
CA GLY A 137 -0.09 1.44 -13.86
C GLY A 137 -0.38 0.10 -13.18
N PHE A 138 -0.30 0.01 -11.85
CA PHE A 138 -0.93 -1.08 -11.10
C PHE A 138 -2.45 -0.90 -11.09
N ASP A 139 -3.17 -1.98 -10.80
CA ASP A 139 -4.63 -1.95 -10.60
C ASP A 139 -4.99 -2.26 -9.15
N LEU A 140 -6.15 -1.78 -8.72
CA LEU A 140 -6.75 -2.17 -7.45
C LEU A 140 -6.96 -3.70 -7.42
N ALA A 141 -6.45 -4.34 -6.37
CA ALA A 141 -6.56 -5.78 -6.17
C ALA A 141 -7.86 -6.13 -5.45
N THR A 142 -8.66 -6.97 -6.11
CA THR A 142 -9.96 -7.45 -5.60
C THR A 142 -9.98 -8.97 -5.42
N ALA A 143 -9.05 -9.68 -6.04
CA ALA A 143 -8.88 -11.13 -5.96
C ALA A 143 -7.45 -11.55 -6.36
N PHE A 144 -7.02 -12.74 -5.94
CA PHE A 144 -5.71 -13.30 -6.32
C PHE A 144 -5.63 -13.67 -7.81
N ASP A 145 -6.71 -14.18 -8.38
CA ASP A 145 -6.80 -14.60 -9.79
C ASP A 145 -7.17 -13.44 -10.75
N GLN A 146 -7.25 -12.21 -10.24
CA GLN A 146 -7.51 -11.02 -11.05
C GLN A 146 -6.43 -10.88 -12.13
N PRO A 147 -6.80 -10.51 -13.38
CA PRO A 147 -5.85 -10.27 -14.46
C PRO A 147 -5.11 -8.92 -14.32
N PHE A 148 -4.32 -8.73 -13.26
CA PHE A 148 -3.43 -7.57 -13.05
C PHE A 148 -2.64 -7.12 -14.29
N PRO A 149 -2.52 -5.80 -14.52
CA PRO A 149 -1.85 -5.24 -15.69
C PRO A 149 -0.33 -5.47 -15.66
N GLU A 150 0.30 -5.43 -16.83
CA GLU A 150 1.77 -5.34 -16.93
C GLU A 150 2.22 -3.95 -16.51
N VAL A 151 3.16 -3.88 -15.56
CA VAL A 151 3.72 -2.61 -15.08
C VAL A 151 5.11 -2.39 -15.68
N THR A 152 5.15 -1.72 -16.83
CA THR A 152 6.38 -1.53 -17.64
C THR A 152 7.45 -0.66 -16.97
N GLY A 153 7.07 0.14 -15.97
CA GLY A 153 8.01 0.96 -15.21
C GLY A 153 8.86 0.17 -14.21
N TYR A 154 8.60 -1.13 -14.02
CA TYR A 154 9.26 -1.93 -12.98
C TYR A 154 10.01 -3.12 -13.57
N THR A 155 11.06 -3.57 -12.87
CA THR A 155 11.81 -4.78 -13.22
C THR A 155 12.20 -5.56 -11.97
N VAL A 156 11.96 -6.87 -11.97
CA VAL A 156 12.39 -7.77 -10.90
C VAL A 156 13.74 -8.37 -11.27
N HIS A 157 14.72 -8.19 -10.39
CA HIS A 157 16.02 -8.85 -10.47
C HIS A 157 16.03 -10.05 -9.53
N LEU A 158 15.97 -11.26 -10.11
CA LEU A 158 15.93 -12.50 -9.34
C LEU A 158 17.30 -13.21 -9.39
N ASN A 159 17.90 -13.39 -8.22
CA ASN A 159 19.17 -14.10 -8.06
C ASN A 159 18.99 -15.63 -8.14
N PRO A 160 20.08 -16.40 -8.33
CA PRO A 160 20.02 -17.86 -8.37
C PRO A 160 19.48 -18.53 -7.09
N ASP A 161 19.73 -17.94 -5.93
CA ASP A 161 19.26 -18.41 -4.62
C ASP A 161 17.76 -18.12 -4.36
N GLY A 162 17.12 -17.31 -5.21
CA GLY A 162 15.72 -16.92 -5.04
C GLY A 162 15.50 -15.63 -4.25
N SER A 163 16.58 -14.97 -3.82
CA SER A 163 16.58 -13.58 -3.35
C SER A 163 16.53 -12.59 -4.53
N GLY A 164 16.32 -11.30 -4.26
CA GLY A 164 16.30 -10.31 -5.32
C GLY A 164 15.90 -8.90 -4.87
N HIS A 165 15.62 -8.05 -5.85
CA HIS A 165 15.10 -6.69 -5.67
C HIS A 165 14.19 -6.29 -6.83
N ILE A 166 13.45 -5.19 -6.65
CA ILE A 166 12.59 -4.62 -7.69
C ILE A 166 12.99 -3.15 -7.94
N ASP A 167 13.35 -2.85 -9.18
CA ASP A 167 13.67 -1.47 -9.62
C ASP A 167 12.41 -0.78 -10.17
N GLN A 168 12.28 0.53 -9.95
CA GLN A 168 11.29 1.41 -10.58
C GLN A 168 11.99 2.42 -11.50
N LEU A 169 11.91 2.22 -12.81
CA LEU A 169 12.66 2.92 -13.86
C LEU A 169 14.19 2.88 -13.63
N PRO A 170 15.04 3.12 -14.66
CA PRO A 170 16.47 2.90 -14.50
C PRO A 170 17.08 3.83 -13.44
N GLY A 171 17.58 3.25 -12.34
CA GLY A 171 18.41 3.95 -11.35
C GLY A 171 17.68 4.61 -10.18
N ARG A 172 16.40 4.28 -9.92
CA ARG A 172 15.75 4.60 -8.64
C ARG A 172 15.34 3.30 -7.94
N PRO A 173 15.72 3.08 -6.66
CA PRO A 173 15.12 2.04 -5.85
C PRO A 173 13.60 2.27 -5.90
N GLY A 174 12.83 1.25 -6.27
CA GLY A 174 11.39 1.35 -6.14
C GLY A 174 11.02 1.61 -4.67
N PRO A 175 9.87 2.23 -4.39
CA PRO A 175 9.34 2.38 -3.03
C PRO A 175 9.06 1.02 -2.35
N PHE A 176 9.19 -0.07 -3.10
CA PHE A 176 9.11 -1.43 -2.61
C PHE A 176 10.48 -1.95 -2.28
N LEU A 177 10.62 -2.49 -1.07
CA LEU A 177 11.60 -3.51 -0.69
C LEU A 177 12.89 -3.40 -1.48
N GLU A 178 13.84 -2.65 -0.94
CA GLU A 178 15.18 -2.60 -1.52
C GLU A 178 15.69 -4.02 -1.81
N HIS A 179 15.31 -5.02 -0.99
CA HIS A 179 15.62 -6.43 -1.18
C HIS A 179 14.50 -7.37 -0.65
N PHE A 180 14.33 -8.55 -1.26
CA PHE A 180 13.62 -9.68 -0.67
C PHE A 180 14.55 -10.89 -0.49
N GLY A 181 14.36 -11.63 0.61
CA GLY A 181 15.18 -12.78 1.01
C GLY A 181 14.99 -14.02 0.14
N ASP A 182 15.69 -15.11 0.46
CA ASP A 182 15.67 -16.40 -0.26
C ASP A 182 14.64 -17.41 0.28
N ASP A 183 13.66 -16.95 1.08
CA ASP A 183 12.65 -17.78 1.75
C ASP A 183 11.68 -18.47 0.77
N ASP A 184 12.15 -19.51 0.08
CA ASP A 184 11.40 -20.39 -0.81
C ASP A 184 11.81 -21.85 -0.54
N PRO A 185 11.38 -22.46 0.58
CA PRO A 185 11.89 -23.76 1.04
C PRO A 185 11.68 -24.90 0.04
N ALA A 186 10.65 -24.78 -0.81
CA ALA A 186 10.33 -25.75 -1.84
C ALA A 186 10.95 -25.41 -3.21
N GLY A 187 11.54 -24.22 -3.38
CA GLY A 187 12.10 -23.71 -4.64
C GLY A 187 11.06 -23.48 -5.74
N MET A 188 9.77 -23.67 -5.44
CA MET A 188 8.71 -23.70 -6.44
C MET A 188 8.38 -22.30 -6.93
N TRP A 189 8.47 -21.31 -6.05
CA TRP A 189 8.21 -19.92 -6.39
C TRP A 189 9.26 -19.39 -7.36
N ALA A 190 10.55 -19.56 -7.03
CA ALA A 190 11.64 -19.09 -7.87
C ALA A 190 11.65 -19.82 -9.23
N ALA A 191 11.39 -21.14 -9.25
CA ALA A 191 11.25 -21.89 -10.49
C ALA A 191 10.09 -21.38 -11.36
N THR A 192 8.94 -21.12 -10.74
CA THR A 192 7.76 -20.57 -11.44
C THR A 192 8.08 -19.20 -12.03
N ALA A 193 8.59 -18.26 -11.23
CA ALA A 193 8.96 -16.91 -11.68
C ALA A 193 9.96 -16.93 -12.87
N ARG A 194 10.95 -17.83 -12.82
CA ARG A 194 11.92 -17.99 -13.91
C ARG A 194 11.31 -18.57 -15.17
N SER A 195 10.45 -19.58 -15.03
CA SER A 195 9.82 -20.24 -16.18
C SER A 195 8.79 -19.37 -16.90
N THR A 196 8.05 -18.54 -16.16
CA THR A 196 7.07 -17.61 -16.71
C THR A 196 7.74 -16.32 -17.21
N GLY A 197 8.87 -15.93 -16.61
CA GLY A 197 9.51 -14.63 -16.84
C GLY A 197 8.73 -13.46 -16.22
N TRP A 198 7.83 -13.76 -15.28
CA TRP A 198 6.88 -12.84 -14.69
C TRP A 198 6.74 -13.09 -13.20
N LEU A 199 6.58 -12.00 -12.46
CA LEU A 199 6.17 -11.99 -11.06
C LEU A 199 4.95 -11.10 -10.91
N THR A 200 3.89 -11.62 -10.31
CA THR A 200 2.77 -10.80 -9.87
C THR A 200 3.08 -10.26 -8.48
N VAL A 201 3.03 -8.95 -8.29
CA VAL A 201 3.22 -8.31 -6.98
C VAL A 201 1.85 -7.82 -6.51
N ILE A 202 1.48 -8.15 -5.27
CA ILE A 202 0.30 -7.62 -4.59
C ILE A 202 0.78 -6.91 -3.33
N THR A 203 0.33 -5.68 -3.11
CA THR A 203 0.88 -4.82 -2.06
C THR A 203 -0.10 -3.80 -1.52
N GLY A 204 0.09 -3.44 -0.26
CA GLY A 204 -0.75 -2.56 0.55
C GLY A 204 -0.73 -3.04 2.00
N GLU A 205 -1.68 -2.58 2.83
CA GLU A 205 -1.91 -3.14 4.16
C GLU A 205 -2.59 -4.51 4.05
N LEU A 206 -1.79 -5.59 4.02
CA LEU A 206 -2.25 -6.97 3.85
C LEU A 206 -2.54 -7.66 5.19
N GLY A 207 -1.95 -7.17 6.29
CA GLY A 207 -2.10 -7.75 7.62
C GLY A 207 -1.34 -9.08 7.81
N LEU A 208 -0.32 -9.33 6.98
CA LEU A 208 0.54 -10.51 7.06
C LEU A 208 1.44 -10.48 8.30
N ALA A 209 1.89 -9.31 8.74
CA ALA A 209 2.73 -9.19 9.94
C ALA A 209 2.04 -9.70 11.22
N ALA A 210 0.70 -9.67 11.25
CA ALA A 210 -0.12 -10.13 12.38
C ALA A 210 -0.77 -11.50 12.16
N ALA A 211 -0.60 -12.10 10.98
CA ALA A 211 -1.23 -13.37 10.61
C ALA A 211 -0.26 -14.54 10.75
N GLU A 212 -0.77 -15.67 11.24
CA GLU A 212 -0.06 -16.95 11.12
C GLU A 212 -0.02 -17.38 9.64
N ALA A 213 0.98 -18.17 9.25
CA ALA A 213 1.19 -18.56 7.84
C ALA A 213 -0.04 -19.27 7.21
N GLU A 214 -0.81 -20.01 8.03
CA GLU A 214 -2.03 -20.69 7.60
C GLU A 214 -3.23 -19.74 7.37
N ASP A 215 -3.20 -18.54 7.94
CA ASP A 215 -4.25 -17.52 7.83
C ASP A 215 -3.94 -16.44 6.80
N ALA A 216 -2.75 -16.46 6.20
CA ALA A 216 -2.28 -15.44 5.25
C ALA A 216 -3.25 -15.23 4.06
N GLU A 217 -3.81 -16.30 3.50
CA GLU A 217 -4.80 -16.20 2.41
C GLU A 217 -6.08 -15.48 2.86
N THR A 218 -6.53 -15.75 4.09
CA THR A 218 -7.71 -15.12 4.68
C THR A 218 -7.46 -13.64 4.95
N ALA A 219 -6.29 -13.29 5.50
CA ALA A 219 -5.88 -11.92 5.75
C ALA A 219 -5.88 -11.09 4.46
N VAL A 220 -5.25 -11.58 3.40
CA VAL A 220 -5.18 -10.89 2.11
C VAL A 220 -6.57 -10.75 1.47
N LYS A 221 -7.42 -11.78 1.55
CA LYS A 221 -8.82 -11.69 1.08
C LYS A 221 -9.64 -10.65 1.84
N GLN A 222 -9.35 -10.42 3.11
CA GLN A 222 -9.96 -9.34 3.87
C GLN A 222 -9.39 -7.99 3.44
N ALA A 223 -8.08 -7.90 3.23
CA ALA A 223 -7.39 -6.69 2.76
C ALA A 223 -7.92 -6.20 1.40
N PHE A 224 -8.25 -7.09 0.45
CA PHE A 224 -8.88 -6.68 -0.82
C PHE A 224 -10.17 -5.86 -0.66
N ARG A 225 -10.86 -5.99 0.47
CA ARG A 225 -12.08 -5.22 0.76
C ARG A 225 -11.80 -3.80 1.28
N SER A 226 -10.55 -3.49 1.61
CA SER A 226 -10.15 -2.18 2.15
C SER A 226 -10.05 -1.10 1.06
N GLY A 227 -9.88 -1.49 -0.21
CA GLY A 227 -9.65 -0.55 -1.31
C GLY A 227 -8.24 0.05 -1.36
N ASN A 228 -7.30 -0.44 -0.55
CA ASN A 228 -5.91 0.04 -0.49
C ASN A 228 -4.87 -1.01 -0.87
N VAL A 229 -5.31 -2.11 -1.48
CA VAL A 229 -4.44 -3.15 -2.01
C VAL A 229 -4.39 -3.02 -3.52
N VAL A 230 -3.19 -3.02 -4.09
CA VAL A 230 -2.98 -2.99 -5.53
C VAL A 230 -2.19 -4.21 -5.98
N GLY A 231 -2.28 -4.52 -7.26
CA GLY A 231 -1.46 -5.56 -7.86
C GLY A 231 -1.05 -5.24 -9.29
N GLY A 232 0.09 -5.80 -9.66
CA GLY A 232 0.74 -5.55 -10.95
C GLY A 232 1.61 -6.72 -11.33
N ARG A 233 1.79 -6.91 -12.64
CA ARG A 233 2.61 -7.99 -13.19
C ARG A 233 3.91 -7.40 -13.74
N ILE A 234 5.03 -7.83 -13.19
CA ILE A 234 6.34 -7.24 -13.44
C ILE A 234 7.25 -8.26 -14.12
N ARG A 235 8.04 -7.81 -15.09
CA ARG A 235 9.01 -8.65 -15.80
C ARG A 235 10.15 -9.08 -14.89
N VAL A 236 10.51 -10.35 -14.98
CA VAL A 236 11.66 -10.92 -14.28
C VAL A 236 12.88 -10.94 -15.21
N VAL A 237 13.97 -10.34 -14.76
CA VAL A 237 15.29 -10.41 -15.38
C VAL A 237 16.18 -11.31 -14.53
N GLN A 238 16.69 -12.37 -15.15
CA GLN A 238 17.62 -13.30 -14.52
C GLN A 238 19.02 -12.67 -14.53
N ARG A 239 19.69 -12.66 -13.37
CA ARG A 239 21.12 -12.32 -13.27
C ARG A 239 21.98 -13.58 -13.28
#